data_AF-A0A840EZ80-F1
#
_entry.id   AF-A0A840EZ80-F1
#
_cell.length_a   1.000
_cell.length_b   1.000
_cell.length_c   1.000
_cell.angle_alpha   90.00
_cell.angle_beta   90.00
_cell.angle_gamma   90.00
#
_symmetry.space_group_name_H-M   'P 1'
#
loop_
_entity.id
_entity.type
_entity.pdbx_description
1 polymer ?
#
loop_
_entity_poly.entity_id
_entity_poly.type
_entity_poly.pdbx_seq_one_letter_code
_entity_poly.pdbx_strand_id
1 'polypeptide(L)'
;MEPGKPVVGDPAAVVFTRKQQGAFERLYDWLNSVAARNGDARPGPVVASSDATIVTRAKSVDVDDVEVVGESYYRQAFADLFIRAGKPLGGVTWYQAVLVAEPDNPHDENAVAVSVDGHKVGHIPADLAPTIQRDVRAANRRGEQVCVAARIWAACDDATWSARVTLDPTEEPEPEWRYVDEPHWPGRISPDGAERLTDSGSLRQYERYRAALIVHGRAVDDYRPDVAQARADGDPARALAILGECIDAAERAAAIVFAKPDQWPTEQAATIYRGLKDYDAEVAVLERYFAASPDHAGTKGLRTRLTRARELAGKESGTAPASVEESVAASETVVTLAGPRPVIDVALPFAAELSYEIEHIDAIKSVVDEAGGSVGAALYASAFLRERHHRPHGFGYVDVYINRKLVGSVAAIEADAVREIVRRDEYTGHDCCVRCRVFLASIERKSARITLGRYEDVVEREDETESAARTRQQAVELEAMRMERLAAGGQEAADQRRRLVRDKDYIEWVETIKDLKREKRYADALQLALECVDAAERDAVFHQCAPPPAYTEHAAMLYRKLGNANGEVRILERYERACPDDQGSSSIAERLVKARARL
;
A
#
# COMPACT_ATOMS: atom_id res chain seq x y z
N MET A 1 3.71 37.15 -28.44
CA MET A 1 2.31 36.67 -28.36
C MET A 1 2.05 36.40 -26.90
N GLU A 2 1.17 37.18 -26.27
CA GLU A 2 0.82 36.98 -24.85
C GLU A 2 0.09 35.63 -24.68
N PRO A 3 0.40 34.84 -23.64
CA PRO A 3 -0.34 33.62 -23.34
C PRO A 3 -1.72 33.99 -22.77
N GLY A 4 -2.78 33.54 -23.46
CA GLY A 4 -4.16 33.80 -23.08
C GLY A 4 -4.53 33.17 -21.74
N LYS A 5 -5.41 33.85 -20.98
CA LYS A 5 -5.98 33.33 -19.73
C LYS A 5 -6.76 32.04 -19.98
N PRO A 6 -6.66 31.03 -19.11
CA PRO A 6 -7.41 29.79 -19.24
C PRO A 6 -8.92 30.05 -19.10
N VAL A 7 -9.70 29.39 -19.98
CA VAL A 7 -11.17 29.42 -20.00
C VAL A 7 -11.70 28.31 -19.10
N VAL A 8 -12.75 28.59 -18.32
CA VAL A 8 -13.40 27.62 -17.42
C VAL A 8 -14.01 26.49 -18.26
N GLY A 9 -13.53 25.26 -18.07
CA GLY A 9 -13.98 24.05 -18.78
C GLY A 9 -12.89 23.24 -19.50
N ASP A 10 -11.61 23.59 -19.36
CA ASP A 10 -10.50 22.81 -19.93
C ASP A 10 -10.24 21.50 -19.13
N PRO A 11 -10.33 20.30 -19.74
CA PRO A 11 -10.05 19.04 -19.07
C PRO A 11 -8.59 18.86 -18.65
N ALA A 12 -7.67 19.74 -19.07
CA ALA A 12 -6.28 19.78 -18.58
C ALA A 12 -6.09 20.69 -17.35
N ALA A 13 -7.14 21.37 -16.86
CA ALA A 13 -7.05 22.26 -15.70
C ALA A 13 -7.07 21.46 -14.39
N VAL A 14 -5.90 21.28 -13.78
CA VAL A 14 -5.75 20.71 -12.44
C VAL A 14 -6.37 21.66 -11.41
N VAL A 15 -7.49 21.28 -10.80
CA VAL A 15 -8.12 22.05 -9.71
C VAL A 15 -7.45 21.67 -8.38
N PHE A 16 -6.56 22.52 -7.90
CA PHE A 16 -5.97 22.39 -6.57
C PHE A 16 -6.91 22.93 -5.49
N THR A 17 -6.88 22.35 -4.29
CA THR A 17 -7.60 22.89 -3.14
C THR A 17 -7.05 24.28 -2.76
N ARG A 18 -7.91 25.19 -2.27
CA ARG A 18 -7.54 26.59 -1.92
C ARG A 18 -6.36 26.71 -0.94
N LYS A 19 -6.06 25.65 -0.18
CA LYS A 19 -4.91 25.54 0.75
C LYS A 19 -3.57 25.35 0.03
N GLN A 20 -3.58 24.75 -1.16
CA GLN A 20 -2.38 24.38 -1.92
C GLN A 20 -2.03 25.40 -3.01
N GLN A 21 -2.98 26.25 -3.40
CA GLN A 21 -2.81 27.24 -4.47
C GLN A 21 -1.63 28.20 -4.22
N GLY A 22 -1.48 28.74 -3.00
CA GLY A 22 -0.38 29.65 -2.69
C GLY A 22 0.99 28.98 -2.63
N ALA A 23 1.06 27.68 -2.33
CA ALA A 23 2.32 26.93 -2.37
C ALA A 23 2.69 26.58 -3.82
N PHE A 24 1.70 26.27 -4.65
CA PHE A 24 1.86 26.02 -6.07
C PHE A 24 2.28 27.27 -6.83
N GLU A 25 1.65 28.43 -6.60
CA GLU A 25 2.01 29.70 -7.25
C GLU A 25 3.46 30.10 -6.91
N ARG A 26 3.89 29.92 -5.64
CA ARG A 26 5.30 30.13 -5.25
C ARG A 26 6.26 29.16 -5.91
N LEU A 27 5.87 27.89 -6.05
CA LEU A 27 6.66 26.87 -6.74
C LEU A 27 6.75 27.17 -8.24
N TYR A 28 5.64 27.56 -8.87
CA TYR A 28 5.54 27.91 -10.28
C TYR A 28 6.35 29.17 -10.61
N ASP A 29 6.26 30.22 -9.80
CA ASP A 29 7.06 31.44 -9.94
C ASP A 29 8.55 31.17 -9.72
N TRP A 30 8.89 30.31 -8.75
CA TRP A 30 10.26 29.89 -8.51
C TRP A 30 10.82 29.09 -9.70
N LEU A 31 10.08 28.11 -10.21
CA LEU A 31 10.43 27.29 -11.39
C LEU A 31 10.61 28.15 -12.65
N ASN A 32 9.73 29.13 -12.88
CA ASN A 32 9.88 30.08 -13.99
C ASN A 32 11.10 31.00 -13.80
N SER A 33 11.41 31.42 -12.56
CA SER A 33 12.63 32.19 -12.27
C SER A 33 13.92 31.38 -12.46
N VAL A 34 13.86 30.06 -12.26
CA VAL A 34 14.96 29.12 -12.49
C VAL A 34 15.11 28.86 -13.99
N ALA A 35 14.01 28.68 -14.72
CA ALA A 35 14.01 28.52 -16.18
C ALA A 35 14.56 29.78 -16.90
N ALA A 36 14.20 30.97 -16.43
CA ALA A 36 14.75 32.23 -16.96
C ALA A 36 16.26 32.37 -16.70
N ARG A 37 16.77 31.93 -15.54
CA ARG A 37 18.21 31.91 -15.22
C ARG A 37 18.98 30.86 -16.03
N ASN A 38 18.34 29.75 -16.37
CA ASN A 38 18.95 28.67 -17.15
C ASN A 38 18.94 28.94 -18.67
N GLY A 39 18.10 29.86 -19.16
CA GLY A 39 18.05 30.25 -20.58
C GLY A 39 19.26 31.06 -21.06
N ASP A 40 20.01 31.69 -20.15
CA ASP A 40 21.16 32.54 -20.47
C ASP A 40 22.52 31.80 -20.46
N ALA A 41 22.55 30.51 -20.07
CA ALA A 41 23.78 29.73 -20.02
C ALA A 41 24.18 29.21 -21.40
N ARG A 42 25.18 29.85 -22.03
CA ARG A 42 25.77 29.36 -23.28
C ARG A 42 26.63 28.10 -23.04
N PRO A 43 26.52 27.06 -23.88
CA PRO A 43 27.39 25.89 -23.78
C PRO A 43 28.85 26.27 -24.08
N GLY A 44 29.75 25.90 -23.16
CA GLY A 44 31.19 26.01 -23.35
C GLY A 44 31.72 25.02 -24.40
N PRO A 45 32.94 25.23 -24.92
CA PRO A 45 33.46 24.45 -26.04
C PRO A 45 33.75 23.00 -25.62
N VAL A 46 33.23 22.06 -26.42
CA VAL A 46 33.55 20.63 -26.36
C VAL A 46 34.99 20.45 -26.85
N VAL A 47 35.88 19.95 -25.99
CA VAL A 47 37.25 19.56 -26.37
C VAL A 47 37.21 18.13 -26.89
N ALA A 48 37.73 17.94 -28.10
CA ALA A 48 37.77 16.66 -28.79
C ALA A 48 38.71 15.65 -28.10
N SER A 49 38.24 14.40 -28.08
CA SER A 49 38.95 13.20 -27.65
C SER A 49 40.24 12.98 -28.45
N SER A 50 41.34 12.68 -27.76
CA SER A 50 42.51 12.03 -28.34
C SER A 50 42.79 10.73 -27.59
N ASP A 51 42.79 9.63 -28.36
CA ASP A 51 43.29 8.31 -27.98
C ASP A 51 44.64 8.40 -27.26
N ALA A 52 44.78 7.71 -26.11
CA ALA A 52 46.04 7.12 -25.66
C ALA A 52 45.92 6.36 -24.31
N THR A 53 46.19 5.06 -24.40
CA THR A 53 47.07 4.32 -23.48
C THR A 53 46.55 3.99 -22.07
N ILE A 54 46.32 2.70 -21.87
CA ILE A 54 46.21 2.03 -20.57
C ILE A 54 47.46 2.33 -19.74
N VAL A 55 47.32 3.05 -18.61
CA VAL A 55 48.40 3.26 -17.63
C VAL A 55 47.99 2.80 -16.22
N THR A 56 48.44 1.58 -15.93
CA THR A 56 49.16 1.10 -14.73
C THR A 56 48.93 1.74 -13.34
N ARG A 57 48.44 0.84 -12.45
CA ARG A 57 48.62 0.72 -10.98
C ARG A 57 47.97 1.78 -10.08
N ALA A 58 46.75 1.46 -9.64
CA ALA A 58 46.04 2.13 -8.56
C ALA A 58 46.80 2.01 -7.23
N LYS A 59 47.05 3.15 -6.59
CA LYS A 59 47.31 3.21 -5.15
C LYS A 59 45.94 3.38 -4.48
N SER A 60 45.64 2.57 -3.46
CA SER A 60 44.46 2.77 -2.62
C SER A 60 44.56 4.14 -1.96
N VAL A 61 43.64 5.04 -2.31
CA VAL A 61 43.35 6.23 -1.52
C VAL A 61 42.23 5.82 -0.56
N ASP A 62 42.23 6.35 0.66
CA ASP A 62 41.15 6.14 1.62
C ASP A 62 39.92 6.92 1.15
N VAL A 63 39.05 6.25 0.39
CA VAL A 63 37.83 6.80 -0.23
C VAL A 63 36.62 5.89 0.02
N ASP A 64 36.70 5.09 1.08
CA ASP A 64 35.69 4.14 1.51
C ASP A 64 34.36 4.88 1.79
N ASP A 65 33.28 4.43 1.14
CA ASP A 65 31.91 4.97 1.28
C ASP A 65 31.78 6.49 1.07
N VAL A 66 32.53 7.06 0.11
CA VAL A 66 32.44 8.50 -0.19
C VAL A 66 31.27 8.79 -1.13
N GLU A 67 30.29 9.55 -0.64
CA GLU A 67 29.21 10.13 -1.46
C GLU A 67 29.72 11.36 -2.23
N VAL A 68 29.64 11.28 -3.56
CA VAL A 68 29.99 12.40 -4.46
C VAL A 68 28.99 13.54 -4.27
N VAL A 69 29.43 14.77 -4.51
CA VAL A 69 28.56 15.95 -4.49
C VAL A 69 28.51 16.65 -5.85
N GLY A 70 27.42 17.36 -6.10
CA GLY A 70 27.26 18.19 -7.30
C GLY A 70 26.78 17.42 -8.53
N GLU A 71 26.29 16.20 -8.37
CA GLU A 71 25.78 15.34 -9.46
C GLU A 71 24.65 16.02 -10.24
N SER A 72 23.84 16.83 -9.55
CA SER A 72 22.75 17.58 -10.17
C SER A 72 23.18 18.54 -11.30
N TYR A 73 24.46 18.94 -11.35
CA TYR A 73 25.01 19.78 -12.43
C TYR A 73 25.40 18.99 -13.69
N TYR A 74 25.43 17.66 -13.62
CA TYR A 74 25.95 16.79 -14.67
C TYR A 74 24.89 15.82 -15.24
N ARG A 75 23.62 16.25 -15.29
CA ARG A 75 22.50 15.42 -15.77
C ARG A 75 22.72 14.77 -17.14
N GLN A 76 23.30 15.50 -18.09
CA GLN A 76 23.59 14.96 -19.42
C GLN A 76 24.62 13.84 -19.39
N ALA A 77 25.63 13.93 -18.50
CA ALA A 77 26.60 12.86 -18.31
C ALA A 77 25.91 11.56 -17.86
N PHE A 78 25.01 11.64 -16.88
CA PHE A 78 24.25 10.47 -16.44
C PHE A 78 23.35 9.90 -17.53
N ALA A 79 22.69 10.77 -18.31
CA ALA A 79 21.91 10.33 -19.45
C ALA A 79 22.76 9.52 -20.45
N ASP A 80 23.91 10.06 -20.84
CA ASP A 80 24.80 9.43 -21.82
C ASP A 80 25.39 8.11 -21.30
N LEU A 81 25.79 8.07 -20.03
CA LEU A 81 26.30 6.86 -19.36
C LEU A 81 25.25 5.74 -19.35
N PHE A 82 24.04 6.04 -18.87
CA PHE A 82 22.99 5.04 -18.71
C PHE A 82 22.37 4.58 -20.03
N ILE A 83 22.24 5.48 -21.02
CA ILE A 83 21.82 5.09 -22.37
C ILE A 83 22.83 4.12 -22.98
N ARG A 84 24.12 4.39 -22.85
CA ARG A 84 25.19 3.51 -23.35
C ARG A 84 25.18 2.15 -22.63
N ALA A 85 24.85 2.13 -21.35
CA ALA A 85 24.70 0.91 -20.55
C ALA A 85 23.43 0.10 -20.86
N GLY A 86 22.58 0.54 -21.80
CA GLY A 86 21.30 -0.14 -22.11
C GLY A 86 20.23 0.05 -21.03
N LYS A 87 20.35 1.12 -20.24
CA LYS A 87 19.47 1.48 -19.11
C LYS A 87 18.87 2.88 -19.32
N PRO A 88 18.06 3.10 -20.37
CA PRO A 88 17.65 4.44 -20.80
C PRO A 88 16.82 5.24 -19.77
N LEU A 89 16.25 4.56 -18.77
CA LEU A 89 15.48 5.18 -17.68
C LEU A 89 16.27 5.26 -16.36
N GLY A 90 17.54 4.88 -16.38
CA GLY A 90 18.35 4.75 -15.17
C GLY A 90 18.35 3.33 -14.60
N GLY A 91 18.85 3.21 -13.37
CA GLY A 91 19.05 1.98 -12.65
C GLY A 91 20.22 2.06 -11.68
N VAL A 92 20.84 0.92 -11.43
CA VAL A 92 22.13 0.82 -10.74
C VAL A 92 23.15 0.19 -11.66
N THR A 93 24.36 0.73 -11.65
CA THR A 93 25.49 0.22 -12.41
C THR A 93 26.83 0.55 -11.75
N TRP A 94 27.84 -0.24 -12.07
CA TRP A 94 29.20 -0.10 -11.53
C TRP A 94 30.17 0.37 -12.60
N TYR A 95 30.97 1.37 -12.24
CA TYR A 95 32.01 1.92 -13.10
C TYR A 95 33.34 2.03 -12.36
N GLN A 96 34.41 2.22 -13.11
CA GLN A 96 35.66 2.76 -12.58
C GLN A 96 35.62 4.27 -12.74
N ALA A 97 35.69 4.99 -11.62
CA ALA A 97 35.85 6.44 -11.60
C ALA A 97 37.32 6.83 -11.54
N VAL A 98 37.68 7.89 -12.25
CA VAL A 98 38.99 8.53 -12.20
C VAL A 98 38.88 9.82 -11.40
N LEU A 99 39.74 9.99 -10.41
CA LEU A 99 39.81 11.21 -9.60
C LEU A 99 40.77 12.22 -10.23
N VAL A 100 40.30 13.45 -10.45
CA VAL A 100 41.05 14.50 -11.16
C VAL A 100 41.16 15.73 -10.27
N ALA A 101 42.37 16.09 -9.85
CA ALA A 101 42.61 17.30 -9.07
C ALA A 101 42.38 18.57 -9.92
N GLU A 102 41.61 19.52 -9.39
CA GLU A 102 41.33 20.82 -10.02
C GLU A 102 41.92 21.97 -9.17
N PRO A 103 43.26 22.12 -9.09
CA PRO A 103 43.90 23.12 -8.22
C PRO A 103 43.58 24.57 -8.62
N ASP A 104 43.18 24.79 -9.87
CA ASP A 104 42.80 26.08 -10.41
C ASP A 104 41.26 26.30 -10.37
N ASN A 105 40.51 25.47 -9.62
CA ASN A 105 39.06 25.60 -9.50
C ASN A 105 38.73 26.91 -8.73
N PRO A 106 37.85 27.76 -9.28
CA PRO A 106 37.58 29.09 -8.72
C PRO A 106 36.82 29.09 -7.39
N HIS A 107 36.23 27.95 -7.00
CA HIS A 107 35.42 27.83 -5.78
C HIS A 107 36.17 27.14 -4.64
N ASP A 108 37.05 26.18 -4.97
CA ASP A 108 37.83 25.42 -3.99
C ASP A 108 39.16 24.96 -4.61
N GLU A 109 40.28 25.48 -4.13
CA GLU A 109 41.63 25.11 -4.57
C GLU A 109 41.97 23.63 -4.30
N ASN A 110 41.23 22.98 -3.38
CA ASN A 110 41.38 21.57 -3.05
C ASN A 110 40.44 20.66 -3.85
N ALA A 111 39.62 21.21 -4.76
CA ALA A 111 38.63 20.44 -5.50
C ALA A 111 39.22 19.21 -6.21
N VAL A 112 38.49 18.10 -6.13
CA VAL A 112 38.76 16.86 -6.87
C VAL A 112 37.50 16.47 -7.62
N ALA A 113 37.57 16.50 -8.95
CA ALA A 113 36.50 16.04 -9.81
C ALA A 113 36.47 14.51 -9.89
N VAL A 114 35.28 13.96 -9.96
CA VAL A 114 35.02 12.55 -10.21
C VAL A 114 34.61 12.39 -11.66
N SER A 115 35.34 11.56 -12.42
CA SER A 115 35.10 11.34 -13.85
C SER A 115 34.85 9.86 -14.14
N VAL A 116 33.81 9.55 -14.91
CA VAL A 116 33.44 8.18 -15.32
C VAL A 116 33.29 8.15 -16.84
N ASP A 117 33.98 7.24 -17.53
CA ASP A 117 34.00 7.14 -19.01
C ASP A 117 34.20 8.51 -19.71
N GLY A 118 35.12 9.33 -19.17
CA GLY A 118 35.42 10.66 -19.68
C GLY A 118 34.38 11.74 -19.36
N HIS A 119 33.32 11.43 -18.62
CA HIS A 119 32.32 12.40 -18.19
C HIS A 119 32.56 12.78 -16.73
N LYS A 120 32.58 14.09 -16.46
CA LYS A 120 32.56 14.60 -15.09
C LYS A 120 31.17 14.33 -14.50
N VAL A 121 31.12 13.64 -13.37
CA VAL A 121 29.87 13.23 -12.70
C VAL A 121 29.65 13.93 -11.36
N GLY A 122 30.67 14.61 -10.84
CA GLY A 122 30.59 15.37 -9.59
C GLY A 122 31.96 15.67 -9.03
N HIS A 123 31.98 15.89 -7.72
CA HIS A 123 33.17 16.26 -6.95
C HIS A 123 33.22 15.49 -5.64
N ILE A 124 34.43 15.30 -5.12
CA ILE A 124 34.64 14.85 -3.75
C ILE A 124 34.13 15.93 -2.77
N PRO A 125 33.47 15.56 -1.66
CA PRO A 125 33.07 16.49 -0.60
C PRO A 125 34.23 17.38 -0.12
N ALA A 126 33.94 18.66 0.13
CA ALA A 126 34.96 19.67 0.44
C ALA A 126 35.77 19.38 1.71
N ASP A 127 35.20 18.65 2.67
CA ASP A 127 35.86 18.21 3.91
C ASP A 127 36.90 17.10 3.67
N LEU A 128 36.69 16.24 2.66
CA LEU A 128 37.61 15.17 2.28
C LEU A 128 38.59 15.58 1.18
N ALA A 129 38.23 16.59 0.39
CA ALA A 129 38.96 17.05 -0.79
C ALA A 129 40.45 17.37 -0.52
N PRO A 130 40.87 18.06 0.55
CA PRO A 130 42.30 18.35 0.81
C PRO A 130 43.16 17.09 0.97
N THR A 131 42.63 16.08 1.65
CA THR A 131 43.34 14.81 1.89
C THR A 131 43.47 14.03 0.58
N ILE A 132 42.36 13.88 -0.15
CA ILE A 132 42.30 13.12 -1.40
C ILE A 132 43.10 13.81 -2.50
N GLN A 133 43.01 15.15 -2.63
CA GLN A 133 43.73 15.91 -3.66
C GLN A 133 45.25 15.77 -3.51
N ARG A 134 45.76 15.71 -2.27
CA ARG A 134 47.19 15.48 -2.02
C ARG A 134 47.67 14.17 -2.64
N ASP A 135 46.88 13.11 -2.46
CA ASP A 135 47.22 11.78 -2.97
C ASP A 135 47.07 11.70 -4.49
N VAL A 136 46.02 12.30 -5.05
CA VAL A 136 45.81 12.44 -6.50
C VAL A 136 46.98 13.22 -7.14
N ARG A 137 47.39 14.36 -6.58
CA ARG A 137 48.54 15.15 -7.10
C ARG A 137 49.85 14.40 -6.96
N ALA A 138 50.02 13.58 -5.92
CA ALA A 138 51.19 12.74 -5.77
C ALA A 138 51.23 11.66 -6.87
N ALA A 139 50.10 11.03 -7.20
CA ALA A 139 49.97 10.08 -8.31
C ALA A 139 50.25 10.74 -9.66
N ASN A 140 49.63 11.89 -9.94
CA ASN A 140 49.82 12.63 -11.19
C ASN A 140 51.30 13.00 -11.44
N ARG A 141 52.05 13.38 -10.39
CA ARG A 141 53.49 13.65 -10.50
C ARG A 141 54.33 12.43 -10.89
N ARG A 142 53.81 11.22 -10.66
CA ARG A 142 54.43 9.96 -11.10
C ARG A 142 53.91 9.49 -12.47
N GLY A 143 53.01 10.24 -13.10
CA GLY A 143 52.35 9.83 -14.35
C GLY A 143 51.27 8.77 -14.14
N GLU A 144 50.74 8.63 -12.92
CA GLU A 144 49.71 7.66 -12.55
C GLU A 144 48.35 8.37 -12.41
N GLN A 145 47.25 7.64 -12.63
CA GLN A 145 45.88 8.08 -12.31
C GLN A 145 45.35 7.33 -11.09
N VAL A 146 44.51 8.00 -10.31
CA VAL A 146 43.79 7.36 -9.20
C VAL A 146 42.44 6.89 -9.72
N CYS A 147 42.25 5.57 -9.74
CA CYS A 147 40.99 4.93 -10.09
C CYS A 147 40.35 4.29 -8.86
N VAL A 148 39.04 4.42 -8.74
CA VAL A 148 38.23 3.88 -7.65
C VAL A 148 36.97 3.25 -8.22
N ALA A 149 36.48 2.17 -7.60
CA ALA A 149 35.16 1.63 -7.93
C ALA A 149 34.07 2.67 -7.60
N ALA A 150 33.11 2.84 -8.50
CA ALA A 150 31.99 3.75 -8.31
C ALA A 150 30.69 3.03 -8.57
N ARG A 151 29.81 3.05 -7.57
CA ARG A 151 28.42 2.63 -7.70
C ARG A 151 27.59 3.85 -8.07
N ILE A 152 26.88 3.77 -9.19
CA ILE A 152 26.03 4.84 -9.69
C ILE A 152 24.59 4.38 -9.68
N TRP A 153 23.76 5.08 -8.91
CA TRP A 153 22.31 5.05 -9.05
C TRP A 153 21.86 6.24 -9.88
N ALA A 154 20.96 6.04 -10.83
CA ALA A 154 20.29 7.14 -11.50
C ALA A 154 18.84 6.78 -11.84
N ALA A 155 18.00 7.80 -11.95
CA ALA A 155 16.62 7.68 -12.41
C ALA A 155 16.33 8.79 -13.42
N CYS A 156 15.63 8.43 -14.50
CA CYS A 156 15.05 9.38 -15.44
C CYS A 156 13.53 9.37 -15.29
N ASP A 157 13.00 10.38 -14.62
CA ASP A 157 11.55 10.59 -14.50
C ASP A 157 11.17 11.86 -15.24
N ASP A 158 10.17 11.76 -16.13
CA ASP A 158 9.72 12.86 -17.01
C ASP A 158 10.87 13.65 -17.66
N ALA A 159 11.81 12.91 -18.27
CA ALA A 159 13.02 13.43 -18.91
C ALA A 159 14.00 14.18 -17.99
N THR A 160 13.81 14.10 -16.67
CA THR A 160 14.70 14.70 -15.67
C THR A 160 15.55 13.61 -15.03
N TRP A 161 16.87 13.79 -15.12
CA TRP A 161 17.84 12.88 -14.50
C TRP A 161 18.17 13.30 -13.08
N SER A 162 18.06 12.34 -12.17
CA SER A 162 18.60 12.39 -10.80
C SER A 162 19.60 11.26 -10.64
N ALA A 163 20.70 11.51 -9.96
CA ALA A 163 21.75 10.52 -9.77
C ALA A 163 22.41 10.65 -8.40
N ARG A 164 23.00 9.55 -7.96
CA ARG A 164 23.85 9.44 -6.77
C ARG A 164 25.05 8.58 -7.13
N VAL A 165 26.24 9.02 -6.73
CA VAL A 165 27.48 8.29 -6.95
C VAL A 165 28.15 8.03 -5.61
N THR A 166 28.42 6.76 -5.31
CA THR A 166 29.17 6.33 -4.12
C THR A 166 30.49 5.72 -4.58
N LEU A 167 31.62 6.19 -4.02
CA LEU A 167 32.95 5.68 -4.30
C LEU A 167 33.37 4.66 -3.26
N ASP A 168 34.07 3.61 -3.72
CA ASP A 168 34.57 2.47 -2.94
C ASP A 168 33.61 2.02 -1.83
N PRO A 169 32.35 1.67 -2.18
CA PRO A 169 31.39 1.26 -1.17
C PRO A 169 31.88 0.00 -0.45
N THR A 170 31.88 0.01 0.88
CA THR A 170 32.40 -1.08 1.71
C THR A 170 31.43 -2.25 1.85
N GLU A 171 30.16 -2.04 1.50
CA GLU A 171 29.12 -3.05 1.46
C GLU A 171 29.30 -4.03 0.29
N GLU A 172 28.73 -5.24 0.41
CA GLU A 172 28.70 -6.17 -0.72
C GLU A 172 28.07 -5.48 -1.95
N PRO A 173 28.69 -5.58 -3.13
CA PRO A 173 28.23 -4.84 -4.30
C PRO A 173 26.80 -5.25 -4.66
N GLU A 174 25.87 -4.30 -4.57
CA GLU A 174 24.49 -4.55 -4.97
C GLU A 174 24.42 -4.99 -6.44
N PRO A 175 23.55 -5.96 -6.78
CA PRO A 175 23.35 -6.37 -8.16
C PRO A 175 22.93 -5.20 -9.03
N GLU A 176 23.42 -5.16 -10.26
CA GLU A 176 22.94 -4.20 -11.24
C GLU A 176 21.48 -4.44 -11.60
N TRP A 177 20.71 -3.35 -11.75
CA TRP A 177 19.32 -3.39 -12.20
C TRP A 177 18.98 -2.15 -13.03
N ARG A 178 17.83 -2.15 -13.72
CA ARG A 178 17.37 -1.04 -14.58
C ARG A 178 15.93 -0.63 -14.29
N TYR A 179 15.62 0.63 -14.59
CA TYR A 179 14.23 1.10 -14.62
C TYR A 179 13.50 0.72 -15.92
N VAL A 180 12.21 0.43 -15.79
CA VAL A 180 11.27 0.21 -16.90
C VAL A 180 9.98 1.01 -16.67
N ASP A 181 9.27 1.31 -17.75
CA ASP A 181 7.96 1.97 -17.71
C ASP A 181 6.79 1.00 -17.86
N GLU A 182 7.00 -0.12 -18.56
CA GLU A 182 5.97 -1.11 -18.84
C GLU A 182 6.41 -2.48 -18.32
N PRO A 183 5.95 -2.88 -17.12
CA PRO A 183 6.31 -4.16 -16.54
C PRO A 183 5.47 -5.28 -17.17
N HIS A 184 6.06 -6.46 -17.31
CA HIS A 184 5.34 -7.70 -17.66
C HIS A 184 5.22 -8.66 -16.46
N TRP A 185 5.33 -8.12 -15.24
CA TRP A 185 5.28 -8.82 -13.97
C TRP A 185 4.47 -8.03 -12.92
N PRO A 186 3.96 -8.69 -11.87
CA PRO A 186 3.29 -8.00 -10.76
C PRO A 186 4.27 -7.21 -9.89
N GLY A 187 3.85 -6.02 -9.43
CA GLY A 187 4.58 -5.22 -8.45
C GLY A 187 5.65 -4.29 -9.03
N ARG A 188 6.45 -3.67 -8.15
CA ARG A 188 7.45 -2.66 -8.55
C ARG A 188 8.81 -3.23 -8.95
N ILE A 189 9.08 -4.49 -8.63
CA ILE A 189 10.39 -5.14 -8.84
C ILE A 189 10.14 -6.47 -9.55
N SER A 190 10.96 -6.77 -10.57
CA SER A 190 10.88 -8.05 -11.28
C SER A 190 11.21 -9.23 -10.37
N PRO A 191 10.71 -10.45 -10.65
CA PRO A 191 10.98 -11.63 -9.82
C PRO A 191 12.46 -11.96 -9.61
N ASP A 192 13.32 -11.58 -10.55
CA ASP A 192 14.78 -11.75 -10.51
C ASP A 192 15.54 -10.53 -9.95
N GLY A 193 14.83 -9.43 -9.66
CA GLY A 193 15.41 -8.19 -9.13
C GLY A 193 16.14 -7.31 -10.15
N ALA A 194 16.22 -7.73 -11.43
CA ALA A 194 16.97 -7.03 -12.47
C ALA A 194 16.27 -5.77 -12.99
N GLU A 195 14.96 -5.64 -12.78
CA GLU A 195 14.15 -4.53 -13.30
C GLU A 195 13.25 -3.94 -12.24
N ARG A 196 13.04 -2.62 -12.31
CA ARG A 196 12.19 -1.87 -11.39
C ARG A 196 11.29 -0.91 -12.15
N LEU A 197 10.05 -0.77 -11.69
CA LEU A 197 9.09 0.16 -12.28
C LEU A 197 9.42 1.60 -11.85
N THR A 198 9.47 2.54 -12.80
CA THR A 198 9.60 3.97 -12.53
C THR A 198 8.37 4.51 -11.77
N ASP A 199 8.50 5.66 -11.12
CA ASP A 199 7.34 6.37 -10.53
C ASP A 199 6.38 6.81 -11.64
N SER A 200 6.93 7.33 -12.73
CA SER A 200 6.18 7.73 -13.93
C SER A 200 5.44 6.55 -14.60
N GLY A 201 6.08 5.39 -14.70
CA GLY A 201 5.48 4.15 -15.20
C GLY A 201 4.40 3.61 -14.27
N SER A 202 4.60 3.70 -12.96
CA SER A 202 3.58 3.36 -11.95
C SER A 202 2.32 4.21 -12.12
N LEU A 203 2.48 5.53 -12.33
CA LEU A 203 1.37 6.45 -12.57
C LEU A 203 0.63 6.12 -13.88
N ARG A 204 1.37 5.90 -14.99
CA ARG A 204 0.79 5.50 -16.27
C ARG A 204 0.02 4.18 -16.19
N GLN A 205 0.56 3.20 -15.48
CA GLN A 205 -0.14 1.93 -15.25
C GLN A 205 -1.45 2.15 -14.49
N TYR A 206 -1.45 3.01 -13.48
CA TYR A 206 -2.65 3.37 -12.72
C TYR A 206 -3.68 4.12 -13.58
N GLU A 207 -3.25 5.04 -14.44
CA GLU A 207 -4.13 5.74 -15.38
C GLU A 207 -4.76 4.77 -16.39
N ARG A 208 -3.97 3.86 -16.96
CA ARG A 208 -4.47 2.79 -17.84
C ARG A 208 -5.48 1.89 -17.13
N TYR A 209 -5.20 1.52 -15.87
CA TYR A 209 -6.11 0.76 -15.02
C TYR A 209 -7.45 1.50 -14.84
N ARG A 210 -7.40 2.79 -14.49
CA ARG A 210 -8.62 3.62 -14.33
C ARG A 210 -9.39 3.74 -15.65
N ALA A 211 -8.70 3.97 -16.77
CA ALA A 211 -9.32 4.05 -18.08
C ALA A 211 -9.98 2.72 -18.49
N ALA A 212 -9.39 1.58 -18.14
CA ALA A 212 -9.94 0.26 -18.43
C ALA A 212 -11.26 -0.03 -17.69
N LEU A 213 -11.49 0.64 -16.54
CA LEU A 213 -12.73 0.58 -15.76
C LEU A 213 -13.84 1.52 -16.25
N ILE A 214 -13.63 2.21 -17.39
CA ILE A 214 -14.67 3.05 -17.99
C ILE A 214 -15.46 2.24 -19.02
N VAL A 215 -16.78 2.20 -18.85
CA VAL A 215 -17.76 1.58 -19.75
C VAL A 215 -18.73 2.69 -20.18
N HIS A 216 -18.91 2.88 -21.50
CA HIS A 216 -19.73 3.97 -22.09
C HIS A 216 -19.57 5.35 -21.42
N GLY A 217 -18.33 5.71 -21.04
CA GLY A 217 -18.01 7.00 -20.41
C GLY A 217 -18.28 7.11 -18.90
N ARG A 218 -18.67 6.02 -18.22
CA ARG A 218 -18.91 5.96 -16.77
C ARG A 218 -18.05 4.89 -16.11
N ALA A 219 -17.71 5.06 -14.83
CA ALA A 219 -16.97 4.03 -14.11
C ALA A 219 -17.87 2.80 -13.87
N VAL A 220 -17.27 1.60 -13.81
CA VAL A 220 -17.99 0.35 -13.51
C VAL A 220 -18.86 0.47 -12.24
N ASP A 221 -18.36 1.12 -11.19
CA ASP A 221 -19.11 1.32 -9.94
C ASP A 221 -20.36 2.18 -10.09
N ASP A 222 -20.41 3.06 -11.10
CA ASP A 222 -21.57 3.93 -11.34
C ASP A 222 -22.76 3.15 -11.89
N TYR A 223 -22.56 1.94 -12.41
CA TYR A 223 -23.63 1.09 -12.96
C TYR A 223 -24.42 0.32 -11.89
N ARG A 224 -24.03 0.38 -10.61
CA ARG A 224 -24.75 -0.28 -9.52
C ARG A 224 -26.24 0.08 -9.47
N PRO A 225 -26.65 1.36 -9.57
CA PRO A 225 -28.06 1.74 -9.57
C PRO A 225 -28.78 1.29 -10.85
N ASP A 226 -28.13 1.31 -12.02
CA ASP A 226 -28.71 0.87 -13.29
C ASP A 226 -29.05 -0.62 -13.27
N VAL A 227 -28.13 -1.45 -12.73
CA VAL A 227 -28.34 -2.89 -12.51
C VAL A 227 -29.46 -3.13 -11.51
N ALA A 228 -29.49 -2.37 -10.39
CA ALA A 228 -30.57 -2.46 -9.42
C ALA A 228 -31.93 -2.08 -10.03
N GLN A 229 -31.96 -1.06 -10.88
CA GLN A 229 -33.18 -0.59 -11.54
C GLN A 229 -33.68 -1.63 -12.54
N ALA A 230 -32.80 -2.19 -13.38
CA ALA A 230 -33.15 -3.25 -14.31
C ALA A 230 -33.77 -4.47 -13.60
N ARG A 231 -33.22 -4.83 -12.43
CA ARG A 231 -33.79 -5.89 -11.59
C ARG A 231 -35.16 -5.53 -11.00
N ALA A 232 -35.35 -4.28 -10.58
CA ALA A 232 -36.63 -3.79 -10.09
C ALA A 232 -37.70 -3.75 -11.19
N ASP A 233 -37.31 -3.42 -12.42
CA ASP A 233 -38.15 -3.42 -13.61
C ASP A 233 -38.54 -4.83 -14.08
N GLY A 234 -37.97 -5.88 -13.48
CA GLY A 234 -38.17 -7.26 -13.91
C GLY A 234 -37.46 -7.61 -15.22
N ASP A 235 -36.42 -6.87 -15.58
CA ASP A 235 -35.63 -7.04 -16.80
C ASP A 235 -34.22 -7.60 -16.49
N PRO A 236 -34.10 -8.93 -16.29
CA PRO A 236 -32.81 -9.56 -16.03
C PRO A 236 -31.87 -9.52 -17.23
N ALA A 237 -32.39 -9.39 -18.46
CA ALA A 237 -31.58 -9.34 -19.67
C ALA A 237 -30.80 -8.01 -19.74
N ARG A 238 -31.46 -6.88 -19.47
CA ARG A 238 -30.79 -5.58 -19.35
C ARG A 238 -29.75 -5.57 -18.23
N ALA A 239 -30.07 -6.15 -17.07
CA ALA A 239 -29.13 -6.23 -15.96
C ALA A 239 -27.88 -7.05 -16.33
N LEU A 240 -28.05 -8.21 -16.98
CA LEU A 240 -26.95 -9.06 -17.43
C LEU A 240 -26.11 -8.42 -18.53
N ALA A 241 -26.71 -7.65 -19.44
CA ALA A 241 -25.98 -6.90 -20.47
C ALA A 241 -25.01 -5.88 -19.85
N ILE A 242 -25.50 -5.07 -18.91
CA ILE A 242 -24.66 -4.10 -18.17
C ILE A 242 -23.54 -4.83 -17.42
N LEU A 243 -23.87 -5.90 -16.71
CA LEU A 243 -22.89 -6.66 -15.93
C LEU A 243 -21.83 -7.33 -16.80
N GLY A 244 -22.19 -7.80 -18.01
CA GLY A 244 -21.24 -8.36 -18.96
C GLY A 244 -20.14 -7.37 -19.34
N GLU A 245 -20.52 -6.14 -19.68
CA GLU A 245 -19.56 -5.08 -20.01
C GLU A 245 -18.70 -4.68 -18.81
N CYS A 246 -19.29 -4.64 -17.61
CA CYS A 246 -18.56 -4.38 -16.38
C CYS A 246 -17.56 -5.49 -16.04
N ILE A 247 -17.90 -6.76 -16.29
CA ILE A 247 -16.98 -7.91 -16.14
C ILE A 247 -15.81 -7.75 -17.11
N ASP A 248 -16.08 -7.47 -18.39
CA ASP A 248 -15.03 -7.27 -19.39
C ASP A 248 -14.08 -6.12 -18.99
N ALA A 249 -14.62 -5.02 -18.45
CA ALA A 249 -13.83 -3.90 -17.95
C ALA A 249 -12.99 -4.27 -16.72
N ALA A 250 -13.58 -4.98 -15.75
CA ALA A 250 -12.87 -5.44 -14.56
C ALA A 250 -11.72 -6.39 -14.90
N GLU A 251 -11.90 -7.29 -15.88
CA GLU A 251 -10.85 -8.21 -16.35
C GLU A 251 -9.72 -7.47 -17.07
N ARG A 252 -10.03 -6.52 -17.96
CA ARG A 252 -9.01 -5.68 -18.61
C ARG A 252 -8.21 -4.89 -17.59
N ALA A 253 -8.87 -4.30 -16.61
CA ALA A 253 -8.24 -3.53 -15.56
C ALA A 253 -7.32 -4.42 -14.70
N ALA A 254 -7.80 -5.59 -14.29
CA ALA A 254 -7.05 -6.58 -13.53
C ALA A 254 -5.77 -7.04 -14.25
N ALA A 255 -5.84 -7.27 -15.56
CA ALA A 255 -4.70 -7.66 -16.38
C ALA A 255 -3.60 -6.57 -16.42
N ILE A 256 -3.96 -5.29 -16.36
CA ILE A 256 -2.99 -4.18 -16.35
C ILE A 256 -2.16 -4.16 -15.06
N VAL A 257 -2.77 -4.47 -13.93
CA VAL A 257 -2.14 -4.39 -12.60
C VAL A 257 -1.76 -5.75 -12.02
N PHE A 258 -1.90 -6.83 -12.81
CA PHE A 258 -1.64 -8.21 -12.39
C PHE A 258 -2.38 -8.59 -11.09
N ALA A 259 -3.59 -8.08 -10.94
CA ALA A 259 -4.43 -8.33 -9.77
C ALA A 259 -5.65 -9.17 -10.15
N LYS A 260 -6.49 -9.48 -9.17
CA LYS A 260 -7.81 -10.08 -9.43
C LYS A 260 -8.81 -9.03 -9.96
N PRO A 261 -9.76 -9.43 -10.81
CA PRO A 261 -10.88 -8.58 -11.19
C PRO A 261 -11.73 -8.17 -9.99
N ASP A 262 -12.40 -7.02 -10.09
CA ASP A 262 -13.47 -6.67 -9.15
C ASP A 262 -14.56 -7.76 -9.15
N GLN A 263 -14.97 -8.17 -7.96
CA GLN A 263 -15.89 -9.28 -7.72
C GLN A 263 -17.34 -8.87 -7.96
N TRP A 264 -17.68 -7.61 -7.70
CA TRP A 264 -19.08 -7.15 -7.67
C TRP A 264 -19.88 -7.52 -8.93
N PRO A 265 -19.41 -7.25 -10.18
CA PRO A 265 -20.25 -7.49 -11.35
C PRO A 265 -20.46 -9.00 -11.60
N THR A 266 -19.44 -9.82 -11.38
CA THR A 266 -19.55 -11.30 -11.42
C THR A 266 -20.52 -11.82 -10.37
N GLU A 267 -20.46 -11.33 -9.13
CA GLU A 267 -21.35 -11.72 -8.05
C GLU A 267 -22.83 -11.39 -8.36
N GLN A 268 -23.08 -10.21 -8.94
CA GLN A 268 -24.43 -9.81 -9.34
C GLN A 268 -24.94 -10.67 -10.50
N ALA A 269 -24.10 -10.96 -11.50
CA ALA A 269 -24.48 -11.80 -12.65
C ALA A 269 -24.83 -13.22 -12.19
N ALA A 270 -23.98 -13.83 -11.36
CA ALA A 270 -24.23 -15.14 -10.76
C ALA A 270 -25.54 -15.15 -9.95
N THR A 271 -25.84 -14.06 -9.23
CA THR A 271 -27.10 -13.91 -8.49
C THR A 271 -28.32 -13.86 -9.39
N ILE A 272 -28.23 -13.21 -10.55
CA ILE A 272 -29.34 -13.16 -11.51
C ILE A 272 -29.53 -14.52 -12.17
N TYR A 273 -28.48 -15.17 -12.68
CA TYR A 273 -28.55 -16.51 -13.27
C TYR A 273 -29.16 -17.55 -12.31
N ARG A 274 -28.76 -17.50 -11.03
CA ARG A 274 -29.36 -18.30 -9.97
C ARG A 274 -30.87 -18.12 -9.86
N GLY A 275 -31.34 -16.87 -9.91
CA GLY A 275 -32.77 -16.55 -9.85
C GLY A 275 -33.54 -17.05 -11.06
N LEU A 276 -32.91 -17.04 -12.23
CA LEU A 276 -33.45 -17.59 -13.48
C LEU A 276 -33.38 -19.13 -13.56
N LYS A 277 -32.70 -19.78 -12.61
CA LYS A 277 -32.37 -21.21 -12.62
C LYS A 277 -31.51 -21.63 -13.82
N ASP A 278 -30.76 -20.68 -14.39
CA ASP A 278 -29.76 -20.93 -15.42
C ASP A 278 -28.42 -21.24 -14.74
N TYR A 279 -28.30 -22.47 -14.23
CA TYR A 279 -27.11 -22.89 -13.48
C TYR A 279 -25.88 -23.06 -14.37
N ASP A 280 -26.07 -23.34 -15.67
CA ASP A 280 -24.97 -23.42 -16.62
C ASP A 280 -24.30 -22.07 -16.83
N ALA A 281 -25.09 -21.00 -17.00
CA ALA A 281 -24.58 -19.65 -17.10
C ALA A 281 -24.00 -19.15 -15.75
N GLU A 282 -24.59 -19.53 -14.61
CA GLU A 282 -24.02 -19.26 -13.28
C GLU A 282 -22.63 -19.89 -13.13
N VAL A 283 -22.45 -21.15 -13.55
CA VAL A 283 -21.14 -21.81 -13.55
C VAL A 283 -20.17 -21.11 -14.49
N ALA A 284 -20.59 -20.82 -15.73
CA ALA A 284 -19.72 -20.21 -16.75
C ALA A 284 -19.16 -18.85 -16.30
N VAL A 285 -19.98 -17.98 -15.71
CA VAL A 285 -19.53 -16.66 -15.25
C VAL A 285 -18.58 -16.75 -14.05
N LEU A 286 -18.81 -17.71 -13.14
CA LEU A 286 -17.92 -17.94 -12.00
C LEU A 286 -16.58 -18.55 -12.43
N GLU A 287 -16.59 -19.52 -13.34
CA GLU A 287 -15.37 -20.11 -13.91
C GLU A 287 -14.55 -19.09 -14.69
N ARG A 288 -15.21 -18.21 -15.45
CA ARG A 288 -14.58 -17.07 -16.12
C ARG A 288 -13.83 -16.18 -15.13
N TYR A 289 -14.47 -15.79 -14.03
CA TYR A 289 -13.81 -14.99 -12.98
C TYR A 289 -12.58 -15.70 -12.39
N PHE A 290 -12.69 -17.00 -12.09
CA PHE A 290 -11.56 -17.76 -11.55
C PHE A 290 -10.42 -17.89 -12.56
N ALA A 291 -10.70 -18.07 -13.85
CA ALA A 291 -9.68 -18.08 -14.89
C ALA A 291 -8.92 -16.74 -14.98
N ALA A 292 -9.58 -15.62 -14.67
CA ALA A 292 -8.98 -14.29 -14.65
C ALA A 292 -8.32 -13.90 -13.31
N SER A 293 -8.44 -14.72 -12.25
CA SER A 293 -7.94 -14.42 -10.90
C SER A 293 -6.78 -15.35 -10.53
N PRO A 294 -5.51 -14.95 -10.67
CA PRO A 294 -4.37 -15.87 -10.56
C PRO A 294 -4.11 -16.49 -9.17
N ASP A 295 -4.52 -15.84 -8.06
CA ASP A 295 -4.26 -16.33 -6.68
C ASP A 295 -5.50 -16.91 -5.96
N HIS A 296 -6.69 -16.64 -6.51
CA HIS A 296 -8.01 -16.86 -5.90
C HIS A 296 -8.12 -16.38 -4.42
N ALA A 297 -7.34 -15.38 -4.03
CA ALA A 297 -7.31 -14.91 -2.63
C ALA A 297 -8.59 -14.14 -2.27
N GLY A 298 -9.16 -14.44 -1.11
CA GLY A 298 -10.39 -13.79 -0.61
C GLY A 298 -11.66 -14.11 -1.41
N THR A 299 -11.71 -15.22 -2.17
CA THR A 299 -12.88 -15.61 -2.99
C THR A 299 -13.68 -16.77 -2.41
N LYS A 300 -13.60 -17.03 -1.09
CA LYS A 300 -14.26 -18.17 -0.43
C LYS A 300 -15.77 -18.24 -0.70
N GLY A 301 -16.44 -17.08 -0.70
CA GLY A 301 -17.86 -16.97 -1.04
C GLY A 301 -18.15 -17.41 -2.48
N LEU A 302 -17.38 -16.90 -3.44
CA LEU A 302 -17.48 -17.28 -4.86
C LEU A 302 -17.15 -18.77 -5.10
N ARG A 303 -16.16 -19.33 -4.38
CA ARG A 303 -15.82 -20.77 -4.48
C ARG A 303 -16.96 -21.65 -4.01
N THR A 304 -17.50 -21.33 -2.83
CA THR A 304 -18.67 -22.04 -2.26
C THR A 304 -19.86 -21.96 -3.20
N ARG A 305 -20.05 -20.79 -3.82
CA ARG A 305 -21.11 -20.58 -4.81
C ARG A 305 -20.89 -21.42 -6.07
N LEU A 306 -19.67 -21.46 -6.61
CA LEU A 306 -19.33 -22.26 -7.79
C LEU A 306 -19.56 -23.76 -7.54
N THR A 307 -19.12 -24.29 -6.40
CA THR A 307 -19.39 -25.69 -6.03
C THR A 307 -20.89 -25.97 -6.06
N ARG A 308 -21.70 -25.12 -5.42
CA ARG A 308 -23.16 -25.27 -5.38
C ARG A 308 -23.83 -25.07 -6.75
N ALA A 309 -23.27 -24.23 -7.62
CA ALA A 309 -23.78 -24.03 -8.97
C ALA A 309 -23.51 -25.26 -9.86
N ARG A 310 -22.33 -25.86 -9.76
CA ARG A 310 -21.97 -27.13 -10.46
C ARG A 310 -22.89 -28.28 -10.07
N GLU A 311 -23.16 -28.44 -8.77
CA GLU A 311 -24.11 -29.44 -8.26
C GLU A 311 -25.51 -29.29 -8.86
N LEU A 312 -26.03 -28.06 -8.94
CA LEU A 312 -27.36 -27.81 -9.49
C LEU A 312 -27.43 -27.90 -11.02
N ALA A 313 -26.31 -27.67 -11.70
CA ALA A 313 -26.17 -27.90 -13.14
C ALA A 313 -26.01 -29.38 -13.49
N GLY A 314 -25.90 -30.29 -12.51
CA GLY A 314 -25.64 -31.71 -12.74
C GLY A 314 -24.24 -32.00 -13.30
N LYS A 315 -23.30 -31.05 -13.15
CA LYS A 315 -21.88 -31.24 -13.48
C LYS A 315 -21.20 -32.00 -12.34
N GLU A 316 -20.18 -32.79 -12.63
CA GLU A 316 -19.39 -33.44 -11.57
C GLU A 316 -18.96 -32.40 -10.54
N SER A 317 -19.06 -32.76 -9.25
CA SER A 317 -18.65 -31.95 -8.10
C SER A 317 -17.12 -31.80 -8.05
N GLY A 318 -16.51 -31.27 -9.11
CA GLY A 318 -15.12 -30.86 -9.09
C GLY A 318 -14.95 -29.74 -8.07
N THR A 319 -14.00 -29.89 -7.15
CA THR A 319 -13.66 -28.87 -6.17
C THR A 319 -13.38 -27.55 -6.91
N ALA A 320 -13.97 -26.45 -6.45
CA ALA A 320 -13.59 -25.12 -6.93
C ALA A 320 -12.07 -24.94 -6.74
N PRO A 321 -11.38 -24.19 -7.62
CA PRO A 321 -9.93 -24.02 -7.51
C PRO A 321 -9.59 -23.45 -6.13
N ALA A 322 -8.73 -24.15 -5.38
CA ALA A 322 -8.26 -23.69 -4.07
C ALA A 322 -7.45 -22.39 -4.25
N SER A 323 -7.52 -21.46 -3.31
CA SER A 323 -6.57 -20.33 -3.32
C SER A 323 -5.15 -20.83 -3.18
N VAL A 324 -4.18 -20.03 -3.62
CA VAL A 324 -2.76 -20.33 -3.40
C VAL A 324 -2.52 -20.56 -1.89
N GLU A 325 -3.11 -19.73 -1.04
CA GLU A 325 -3.12 -19.90 0.43
C GLU A 325 -3.72 -21.24 0.88
N GLU A 326 -4.88 -21.65 0.36
CA GLU A 326 -5.53 -22.93 0.70
C GLU A 326 -4.76 -24.14 0.12
N SER A 327 -4.08 -23.98 -1.01
CA SER A 327 -3.25 -25.03 -1.62
C SER A 327 -1.95 -25.27 -0.86
N VAL A 328 -1.36 -24.18 -0.36
CA VAL A 328 -0.19 -24.22 0.54
C VAL A 328 -0.62 -24.79 1.90
N ALA A 329 -1.75 -24.34 2.44
CA ALA A 329 -2.30 -24.87 3.70
C ALA A 329 -2.75 -26.35 3.60
N ALA A 330 -3.30 -26.79 2.47
CA ALA A 330 -3.70 -28.18 2.24
C ALA A 330 -2.50 -29.12 2.01
N SER A 331 -1.36 -28.58 1.55
CA SER A 331 -0.08 -29.30 1.49
C SER A 331 0.64 -29.33 2.84
N GLU A 332 0.29 -28.44 3.78
CA GLU A 332 0.90 -28.34 5.11
C GLU A 332 0.20 -29.26 6.11
N THR A 333 0.60 -30.53 6.09
CA THR A 333 0.41 -31.42 7.24
C THR A 333 1.10 -30.75 8.43
N VAL A 334 0.33 -30.29 9.44
CA VAL A 334 0.76 -29.84 10.78
C VAL A 334 2.28 -29.59 10.85
N VAL A 335 2.73 -28.40 10.43
CA VAL A 335 4.15 -28.04 10.44
C VAL A 335 4.59 -27.94 11.91
N THR A 336 5.04 -29.07 12.44
CA THR A 336 5.74 -29.15 13.70
C THR A 336 7.11 -28.53 13.44
N LEU A 337 7.55 -27.59 14.28
CA LEU A 337 8.87 -26.97 14.15
C LEU A 337 9.93 -28.08 13.95
N ALA A 338 10.58 -28.16 12.79
CA ALA A 338 11.50 -29.26 12.47
C ALA A 338 12.92 -28.99 13.01
N GLY A 339 13.43 -29.93 13.81
CA GLY A 339 14.77 -29.91 14.42
C GLY A 339 14.91 -28.90 15.58
N PRO A 340 15.41 -29.30 16.76
CA PRO A 340 15.72 -28.33 17.82
C PRO A 340 16.93 -27.47 17.40
N ARG A 341 16.77 -26.14 17.37
CA ARG A 341 17.89 -25.20 17.39
C ARG A 341 18.17 -24.77 18.83
N PRO A 342 19.38 -24.29 19.15
CA PRO A 342 19.61 -23.60 20.41
C PRO A 342 18.64 -22.43 20.55
N VAL A 343 18.08 -22.26 21.74
CA VAL A 343 17.08 -21.22 22.02
C VAL A 343 17.78 -19.99 22.58
N ILE A 344 17.39 -18.81 22.11
CA ILE A 344 17.79 -17.53 22.69
C ILE A 344 16.56 -16.75 23.11
N ASP A 345 16.53 -16.27 24.36
CA ASP A 345 15.46 -15.40 24.84
C ASP A 345 15.65 -14.00 24.29
N VAL A 346 14.59 -13.47 23.67
CA VAL A 346 14.55 -12.17 23.02
C VAL A 346 13.47 -11.31 23.66
N ALA A 347 13.80 -10.05 23.95
CA ALA A 347 12.84 -9.06 24.39
C ALA A 347 12.41 -8.20 23.20
N LEU A 348 11.12 -8.24 22.85
CA LEU A 348 10.56 -7.30 21.89
C LEU A 348 10.35 -5.93 22.57
N PRO A 349 10.76 -4.81 21.93
CA PRO A 349 10.61 -3.49 22.52
C PRO A 349 9.15 -2.97 22.48
N PHE A 350 8.27 -3.67 21.77
CA PHE A 350 6.84 -3.38 21.61
C PHE A 350 6.03 -4.68 21.70
N ALA A 351 4.71 -4.56 21.75
CA ALA A 351 3.80 -5.69 21.59
C ALA A 351 3.56 -5.99 20.11
N ALA A 352 3.63 -7.26 19.70
CA ALA A 352 3.37 -7.67 18.32
C ALA A 352 2.19 -8.65 18.23
N GLU A 353 1.23 -8.37 17.35
CA GLU A 353 0.08 -9.24 17.11
C GLU A 353 0.40 -10.37 16.13
N LEU A 354 -0.32 -11.47 16.25
CA LEU A 354 -0.39 -12.49 15.20
C LEU A 354 -1.54 -12.18 14.24
N SER A 355 -1.36 -12.63 13.00
CA SER A 355 -2.39 -12.80 11.99
C SER A 355 -2.64 -14.30 11.74
N TYR A 356 -3.77 -14.59 11.10
CA TYR A 356 -4.19 -15.93 10.69
C TYR A 356 -4.45 -16.90 11.86
N GLU A 357 -4.70 -16.43 13.07
CA GLU A 357 -4.95 -17.28 14.24
C GLU A 357 -6.24 -18.12 14.08
N ILE A 358 -7.20 -17.61 13.29
CA ILE A 358 -8.44 -18.32 12.93
C ILE A 358 -8.15 -19.61 12.17
N GLU A 359 -7.09 -19.62 11.36
CA GLU A 359 -6.66 -20.77 10.57
C GLU A 359 -5.96 -21.82 11.44
N HIS A 360 -5.35 -21.38 12.55
CA HIS A 360 -4.64 -22.22 13.52
C HIS A 360 -5.43 -22.48 14.80
N ILE A 361 -6.75 -22.26 14.80
CA ILE A 361 -7.57 -22.28 16.01
C ILE A 361 -7.50 -23.62 16.77
N ASP A 362 -7.38 -24.74 16.07
CA ASP A 362 -7.28 -26.08 16.68
C ASP A 362 -5.91 -26.28 17.36
N ALA A 363 -4.84 -25.74 16.76
CA ALA A 363 -3.50 -25.75 17.36
C ALA A 363 -3.46 -24.87 18.62
N ILE A 364 -4.06 -23.68 18.56
CA ILE A 364 -4.18 -22.77 19.70
C ILE A 364 -4.99 -23.41 20.82
N LYS A 365 -6.14 -24.02 20.51
CA LYS A 365 -6.93 -24.77 21.49
C LYS A 365 -6.10 -25.86 22.15
N SER A 366 -5.34 -26.63 21.36
CA SER A 366 -4.48 -27.68 21.89
C SER A 366 -3.37 -27.12 22.81
N VAL A 367 -2.79 -25.96 22.50
CA VAL A 367 -1.84 -25.25 23.37
C VAL A 367 -2.49 -24.85 24.70
N VAL A 368 -3.72 -24.30 24.65
CA VAL A 368 -4.46 -23.90 25.84
C VAL A 368 -4.82 -25.11 26.72
N ASP A 369 -5.32 -26.19 26.11
CA ASP A 369 -5.67 -27.42 26.81
C ASP A 369 -4.46 -28.06 27.50
N GLU A 370 -3.31 -28.13 26.82
CA GLU A 370 -2.06 -28.72 27.35
C GLU A 370 -1.49 -27.91 28.52
N ALA A 371 -1.68 -26.60 28.52
CA ALA A 371 -1.27 -25.73 29.61
C ALA A 371 -2.27 -25.70 30.78
N GLY A 372 -3.38 -26.44 30.69
CA GLY A 372 -4.45 -26.42 31.69
C GLY A 372 -5.25 -25.11 31.73
N GLY A 373 -5.20 -24.32 30.64
CA GLY A 373 -5.96 -23.09 30.51
C GLY A 373 -7.44 -23.34 30.21
N SER A 374 -8.25 -22.29 30.34
CA SER A 374 -9.68 -22.33 30.00
C SER A 374 -10.04 -21.27 28.96
N VAL A 375 -11.08 -21.55 28.17
CA VAL A 375 -11.66 -20.56 27.26
C VAL A 375 -12.12 -19.35 28.08
N GLY A 376 -11.74 -18.15 27.63
CA GLY A 376 -12.01 -16.89 28.32
C GLY A 376 -10.98 -16.50 29.39
N ALA A 377 -9.93 -17.29 29.61
CA ALA A 377 -8.79 -16.92 30.44
C ALA A 377 -7.53 -16.70 29.58
N ALA A 378 -6.68 -15.77 29.99
CA ALA A 378 -5.37 -15.58 29.36
C ALA A 378 -4.39 -16.67 29.82
N LEU A 379 -3.65 -17.22 28.86
CA LEU A 379 -2.51 -18.09 29.07
C LEU A 379 -1.23 -17.34 28.74
N TYR A 380 -0.25 -17.38 29.63
CA TYR A 380 1.09 -16.84 29.38
C TYR A 380 2.04 -17.97 29.01
N ALA A 381 2.74 -17.84 27.90
CA ALA A 381 3.59 -18.88 27.35
C ALA A 381 4.84 -18.29 26.67
N SER A 382 5.79 -19.16 26.34
CA SER A 382 6.90 -18.84 25.45
C SER A 382 6.54 -19.22 24.02
N ALA A 383 6.78 -18.29 23.09
CA ALA A 383 6.61 -18.50 21.66
C ALA A 383 7.96 -18.45 20.94
N PHE A 384 8.15 -19.30 19.95
CA PHE A 384 9.34 -19.34 19.10
C PHE A 384 9.04 -18.69 17.76
N LEU A 385 9.92 -17.78 17.33
CA LEU A 385 9.78 -17.05 16.09
C LEU A 385 10.67 -17.64 15.00
N ARG A 386 10.12 -17.81 13.78
CA ARG A 386 10.88 -18.29 12.63
C ARG A 386 10.40 -17.65 11.34
N GLU A 387 11.33 -17.13 10.54
CA GLU A 387 10.97 -16.59 9.24
C GLU A 387 10.73 -17.72 8.22
N ARG A 388 9.53 -17.74 7.62
CA ARG A 388 9.16 -18.61 6.50
C ARG A 388 9.70 -17.99 5.22
N HIS A 389 10.56 -18.72 4.53
CA HIS A 389 11.33 -18.31 3.34
C HIS A 389 12.48 -17.33 3.61
N HIS A 390 13.65 -17.90 3.91
CA HIS A 390 14.90 -17.17 3.99
C HIS A 390 15.32 -16.72 2.58
N ARG A 391 14.88 -15.54 2.15
CA ARG A 391 15.49 -14.82 1.03
C ARG A 391 16.33 -13.68 1.61
N PRO A 392 17.58 -13.46 1.16
CA PRO A 392 18.47 -12.42 1.70
C PRO A 392 17.81 -11.03 1.75
N HIS A 393 16.91 -10.73 0.82
CA HIS A 393 16.20 -9.44 0.72
C HIS A 393 14.69 -9.59 0.49
N GLY A 394 14.06 -10.65 1.01
CA GLY A 394 12.62 -10.91 0.83
C GLY A 394 11.76 -10.60 2.06
N PHE A 395 10.48 -10.30 1.79
CA PHE A 395 9.41 -10.21 2.79
C PHE A 395 8.91 -11.62 3.15
N GLY A 396 9.60 -12.31 4.07
CA GLY A 396 9.13 -13.57 4.64
C GLY A 396 8.17 -13.35 5.81
N TYR A 397 7.14 -14.17 5.95
CA TYR A 397 6.30 -14.17 7.15
C TYR A 397 7.14 -14.62 8.36
N VAL A 398 6.96 -13.98 9.51
CA VAL A 398 7.56 -14.46 10.76
C VAL A 398 6.54 -15.36 11.45
N ASP A 399 6.73 -16.67 11.35
CA ASP A 399 5.88 -17.66 11.99
C ASP A 399 6.12 -17.74 13.49
N VAL A 400 5.05 -18.04 14.21
CA VAL A 400 5.03 -18.11 15.66
C VAL A 400 4.61 -19.51 16.08
N TYR A 401 5.43 -20.15 16.90
CA TYR A 401 5.21 -21.49 17.41
C TYR A 401 5.08 -21.50 18.92
N ILE A 402 4.06 -22.18 19.47
CA ILE A 402 3.94 -22.45 20.90
C ILE A 402 3.85 -23.96 21.08
N ASN A 403 4.63 -24.53 21.99
CA ASN A 403 4.79 -25.99 22.13
C ASN A 403 5.06 -26.68 20.78
N ARG A 404 5.89 -26.06 19.92
CA ARG A 404 6.24 -26.50 18.56
C ARG A 404 5.08 -26.53 17.55
N LYS A 405 3.90 -26.05 17.92
CA LYS A 405 2.74 -25.94 17.02
C LYS A 405 2.68 -24.53 16.46
N LEU A 406 2.52 -24.42 15.15
CA LEU A 406 2.28 -23.15 14.49
C LEU A 406 0.93 -22.60 14.98
N VAL A 407 0.96 -21.40 15.56
CA VAL A 407 -0.23 -20.73 16.10
C VAL A 407 -0.61 -19.46 15.31
N GLY A 408 0.21 -19.08 14.32
CA GLY A 408 -0.01 -17.96 13.42
C GLY A 408 1.31 -17.36 12.96
N SER A 409 1.23 -16.20 12.32
CA SER A 409 2.41 -15.42 11.88
C SER A 409 2.29 -13.99 12.39
N VAL A 410 3.39 -13.30 12.64
CA VAL A 410 3.38 -11.88 13.05
C VAL A 410 2.64 -11.05 12.00
N ALA A 411 1.75 -10.18 12.46
CA ALA A 411 0.94 -9.32 11.61
C ALA A 411 1.81 -8.37 10.76
N ALA A 412 1.32 -8.00 9.58
CA ALA A 412 2.11 -7.32 8.56
C ALA A 412 2.72 -5.99 9.02
N ILE A 413 2.03 -5.28 9.93
CA ILE A 413 2.48 -3.97 10.45
C ILE A 413 3.72 -4.16 11.33
N GLU A 414 3.72 -5.18 12.18
CA GLU A 414 4.79 -5.45 13.16
C GLU A 414 5.87 -6.41 12.61
N ALA A 415 5.60 -7.08 11.48
CA ALA A 415 6.47 -8.12 10.92
C ALA A 415 7.87 -7.62 10.58
N ASP A 416 8.02 -6.40 10.07
CA ASP A 416 9.33 -5.84 9.71
C ASP A 416 10.22 -5.64 10.93
N ALA A 417 9.68 -5.00 11.97
CA ALA A 417 10.42 -4.74 13.20
C ALA A 417 10.74 -6.03 13.98
N VAL A 418 9.83 -7.02 13.98
CA VAL A 418 10.13 -8.33 14.57
C VAL A 418 11.19 -9.08 13.76
N ARG A 419 11.15 -8.99 12.42
CA ARG A 419 12.11 -9.64 11.53
C ARG A 419 13.51 -9.06 11.70
N GLU A 420 13.65 -7.74 11.81
CA GLU A 420 14.94 -7.10 12.09
C GLU A 420 15.58 -7.64 13.38
N ILE A 421 14.77 -7.89 14.41
CA ILE A 421 15.26 -8.49 15.66
C ILE A 421 15.70 -9.93 15.42
N VAL A 422 14.85 -10.76 14.78
CA VAL A 422 15.15 -12.18 14.53
C VAL A 422 16.37 -12.37 13.61
N ARG A 423 16.65 -11.40 12.73
CA ARG A 423 17.77 -11.42 11.77
C ARG A 423 19.08 -10.87 12.32
N ARG A 424 19.16 -10.41 13.57
CA ARG A 424 20.42 -9.95 14.15
C ARG A 424 21.48 -11.05 14.07
N ASP A 425 22.70 -10.68 13.69
CA ASP A 425 23.80 -11.63 13.49
C ASP A 425 24.03 -12.54 14.71
N GLU A 426 23.89 -11.98 15.92
CA GLU A 426 23.97 -12.67 17.21
C GLU A 426 22.92 -13.79 17.41
N TYR A 427 21.81 -13.77 16.68
CA TYR A 427 20.74 -14.78 16.76
C TYR A 427 20.78 -15.78 15.60
N THR A 428 21.74 -15.64 14.69
CA THR A 428 21.89 -16.56 13.56
C THR A 428 22.00 -18.01 14.04
N GLY A 429 21.18 -18.89 13.48
CA GLY A 429 21.14 -20.31 13.84
C GLY A 429 20.40 -20.67 15.13
N HIS A 430 19.82 -19.68 15.83
CA HIS A 430 19.02 -19.88 17.05
C HIS A 430 17.51 -19.80 16.75
N ASP A 431 16.69 -20.38 17.62
CA ASP A 431 15.25 -20.08 17.68
C ASP A 431 15.05 -18.94 18.69
N CYS A 432 14.49 -17.82 18.22
CA CYS A 432 14.18 -16.66 19.07
C CYS A 432 12.94 -16.95 19.91
N CYS A 433 13.10 -17.06 21.22
CA CYS A 433 12.04 -17.26 22.19
C CYS A 433 11.58 -15.91 22.74
N VAL A 434 10.29 -15.64 22.64
CA VAL A 434 9.65 -14.43 23.16
C VAL A 434 8.51 -14.83 24.08
N ARG A 435 8.31 -14.09 25.17
CA ARG A 435 7.09 -14.20 25.97
C ARG A 435 5.87 -13.79 25.16
N CYS A 436 4.77 -14.49 25.35
CA CYS A 436 3.50 -14.22 24.69
C CYS A 436 2.31 -14.42 25.63
N ARG A 437 1.20 -13.75 25.29
CA ARG A 437 -0.12 -13.91 25.90
C ARG A 437 -1.04 -14.53 24.85
N VAL A 438 -1.66 -15.66 25.19
CA VAL A 438 -2.65 -16.37 24.37
C VAL A 438 -4.02 -16.20 25.01
N PHE A 439 -4.99 -15.68 24.25
CA PHE A 439 -6.37 -15.52 24.71
C PHE A 439 -7.34 -16.20 23.74
N LEU A 440 -7.99 -17.26 24.19
CA LEU A 440 -8.99 -17.99 23.42
C LEU A 440 -10.40 -17.58 23.91
N ALA A 441 -11.06 -16.68 23.17
CA ALA A 441 -12.33 -16.09 23.56
C ALA A 441 -13.53 -17.03 23.33
N SER A 442 -13.55 -17.74 22.19
CA SER A 442 -14.63 -18.66 21.84
C SER A 442 -14.19 -19.63 20.76
N ILE A 443 -14.41 -20.93 21.01
CA ILE A 443 -14.16 -21.99 20.02
C ILE A 443 -15.23 -21.93 18.91
N GLU A 444 -16.51 -21.77 19.28
CA GLU A 444 -17.62 -21.72 18.31
C GLU A 444 -17.48 -20.56 17.31
N ARG A 445 -16.94 -19.43 17.77
CA ARG A 445 -16.72 -18.25 16.92
C ARG A 445 -15.31 -18.20 16.32
N LYS A 446 -14.50 -19.24 16.52
CA LYS A 446 -13.09 -19.32 16.11
C LYS A 446 -12.30 -18.05 16.46
N SER A 447 -12.43 -17.62 17.71
CA SER A 447 -11.87 -16.35 18.18
C SER A 447 -10.74 -16.62 19.15
N ALA A 448 -9.50 -16.50 18.68
CA ALA A 448 -8.28 -16.50 19.47
C ALA A 448 -7.44 -15.27 19.13
N ARG A 449 -6.61 -14.83 20.09
CA ARG A 449 -5.64 -13.75 19.93
C ARG A 449 -4.36 -14.11 20.64
N ILE A 450 -3.23 -13.79 20.00
CA ILE A 450 -1.90 -14.00 20.58
C ILE A 450 -1.10 -12.71 20.42
N THR A 451 -0.53 -12.24 21.53
CA THR A 451 0.29 -11.02 21.58
C THR A 451 1.67 -11.38 22.09
N LEU A 452 2.71 -11.00 21.35
CA LEU A 452 4.12 -11.23 21.69
C LEU A 452 4.70 -10.02 22.45
N GLY A 453 5.69 -10.25 23.29
CA GLY A 453 6.47 -9.18 23.91
C GLY A 453 5.75 -8.47 25.05
N ARG A 454 5.72 -7.14 25.02
CA ARG A 454 5.19 -6.26 26.07
C ARG A 454 3.67 -6.11 26.02
N TYR A 455 2.95 -7.23 26.06
CA TYR A 455 1.49 -7.24 25.99
C TYR A 455 0.79 -6.42 27.10
N GLU A 456 1.46 -6.09 28.21
CA GLU A 456 0.91 -5.18 29.24
C GLU A 456 0.83 -3.72 28.77
N ASP A 457 1.60 -3.32 27.76
CA ASP A 457 1.50 -1.98 27.18
C ASP A 457 0.20 -1.81 26.38
N VAL A 458 -0.42 -2.93 25.96
CA VAL A 458 -1.61 -2.92 25.09
C VAL A 458 -2.82 -3.52 25.76
N VAL A 459 -2.69 -4.26 26.87
CA VAL A 459 -3.82 -4.92 27.54
C VAL A 459 -3.85 -4.54 29.02
N GLU A 460 -4.92 -3.86 29.46
CA GLU A 460 -5.05 -3.35 30.83
C GLU A 460 -5.68 -4.38 31.80
N ARG A 461 -6.48 -5.33 31.27
CA ARG A 461 -7.11 -6.39 32.08
C ARG A 461 -6.80 -7.77 31.53
N GLU A 462 -6.60 -8.74 32.43
CA GLU A 462 -6.23 -10.11 32.06
C GLU A 462 -7.26 -10.80 31.16
N ASP A 463 -8.53 -10.38 31.18
CA ASP A 463 -9.64 -10.91 30.37
C ASP A 463 -9.95 -10.09 29.11
N GLU A 464 -9.20 -9.01 28.86
CA GLU A 464 -9.46 -8.11 27.73
C GLU A 464 -8.81 -8.61 26.43
N THR A 465 -9.55 -8.46 25.32
CA THR A 465 -9.04 -8.67 23.97
C THR A 465 -8.29 -7.44 23.47
N GLU A 466 -7.16 -7.60 22.78
CA GLU A 466 -6.38 -6.47 22.24
C GLU A 466 -7.19 -5.60 21.26
N SER A 467 -8.14 -6.16 20.50
CA SER A 467 -9.06 -5.34 19.67
C SER A 467 -9.91 -4.38 20.50
N ALA A 468 -10.33 -4.79 21.70
CA ALA A 468 -11.02 -3.90 22.63
C ALA A 468 -10.04 -2.84 23.17
N ALA A 469 -8.81 -3.23 23.50
CA ALA A 469 -7.82 -2.30 24.00
C ALA A 469 -7.30 -1.29 22.95
N ARG A 470 -7.03 -1.71 21.70
CA ARG A 470 -6.75 -0.82 20.55
C ARG A 470 -7.93 0.10 20.28
N THR A 471 -9.17 -0.40 20.35
CA THR A 471 -10.36 0.46 20.21
C THR A 471 -10.41 1.52 21.32
N ARG A 472 -10.06 1.15 22.56
CA ARG A 472 -9.96 2.10 23.68
C ARG A 472 -8.83 3.10 23.48
N GLN A 473 -7.65 2.66 23.06
CA GLN A 473 -6.50 3.52 22.78
C GLN A 473 -6.83 4.51 21.65
N GLN A 474 -7.41 4.03 20.55
CA GLN A 474 -7.87 4.88 19.46
C GLN A 474 -8.92 5.89 19.93
N ALA A 475 -9.83 5.50 20.83
CA ALA A 475 -10.79 6.43 21.42
C ALA A 475 -10.10 7.51 22.28
N VAL A 476 -9.07 7.14 23.05
CA VAL A 476 -8.25 8.09 23.84
C VAL A 476 -7.50 9.05 22.93
N GLU A 477 -6.89 8.56 21.84
CA GLU A 477 -6.16 9.37 20.86
C GLU A 477 -7.09 10.36 20.13
N LEU A 478 -8.27 9.89 19.71
CA LEU A 478 -9.29 10.75 19.11
C LEU A 478 -9.81 11.80 20.09
N GLU A 479 -10.00 11.43 21.36
CA GLU A 479 -10.36 12.37 22.43
C GLU A 479 -9.27 13.43 22.66
N ALA A 480 -8.00 13.02 22.73
CA ALA A 480 -6.88 13.94 22.87
C ALA A 480 -6.81 14.92 21.69
N MET A 481 -6.88 14.42 20.45
CA MET A 481 -6.87 15.24 19.24
C MET A 481 -8.07 16.20 19.20
N ARG A 482 -9.27 15.75 19.62
CA ARG A 482 -10.45 16.61 19.73
C ARG A 482 -10.23 17.73 20.73
N MET A 483 -9.69 17.43 21.91
CA MET A 483 -9.41 18.42 22.95
C MET A 483 -8.38 19.45 22.49
N GLU A 484 -7.34 19.00 21.79
CA GLU A 484 -6.32 19.87 21.19
C GLU A 484 -6.94 20.84 20.16
N ARG A 485 -7.75 20.32 19.22
CA ARG A 485 -8.45 21.14 18.22
C ARG A 485 -9.41 22.15 18.84
N LEU A 486 -10.13 21.77 19.89
CA LEU A 486 -11.00 22.67 20.64
C LEU A 486 -10.20 23.76 21.38
N ALA A 487 -9.02 23.42 21.90
CA ALA A 487 -8.12 24.34 22.59
C ALA A 487 -7.39 25.30 21.63
N ALA A 488 -7.09 24.87 20.39
CA ALA A 488 -6.45 25.69 19.36
C ALA A 488 -7.23 26.97 19.01
N GLY A 489 -8.53 27.01 19.32
CA GLY A 489 -9.37 28.17 19.08
C GLY A 489 -9.62 28.45 17.58
N GLY A 490 -10.10 29.65 17.28
CA GLY A 490 -10.27 30.12 15.90
C GLY A 490 -11.13 29.19 15.02
N GLN A 491 -10.66 28.99 13.77
CA GLN A 491 -11.37 28.18 12.78
C GLN A 491 -11.33 26.68 13.10
N GLU A 492 -10.26 26.19 13.72
CA GLU A 492 -10.08 24.77 14.06
C GLU A 492 -11.03 24.33 15.18
N ALA A 493 -11.17 25.12 16.24
CA ALA A 493 -12.17 24.86 17.27
C ALA A 493 -13.60 24.99 16.75
N ALA A 494 -13.85 25.93 15.84
CA ALA A 494 -15.16 26.07 15.19
C ALA A 494 -15.48 24.85 14.31
N ASP A 495 -14.48 24.29 13.63
CA ASP A 495 -14.61 23.09 12.80
C ASP A 495 -14.91 21.86 13.66
N GLN A 496 -14.12 21.66 14.71
CA GLN A 496 -14.32 20.57 15.64
C GLN A 496 -15.71 20.62 16.31
N ARG A 497 -16.20 21.82 16.67
CA ARG A 497 -17.54 21.99 17.28
C ARG A 497 -18.69 21.58 16.36
N ARG A 498 -18.56 21.77 15.04
CA ARG A 498 -19.61 21.38 14.08
C ARG A 498 -19.79 19.86 13.99
N ARG A 499 -18.69 19.13 14.22
CA ARG A 499 -18.62 17.68 14.14
C ARG A 499 -19.10 16.96 15.40
N LEU A 500 -19.39 17.69 16.49
CA LEU A 500 -19.78 17.10 17.76
C LEU A 500 -21.22 16.57 17.75
N VAL A 501 -21.36 15.37 18.30
CA VAL A 501 -22.60 14.66 18.66
C VAL A 501 -22.42 14.19 20.10
N ARG A 502 -23.24 14.68 21.03
CA ARG A 502 -23.17 14.34 22.47
C ARG A 502 -21.73 14.41 23.03
N ASP A 503 -21.06 15.54 22.79
CA ASP A 503 -19.69 15.87 23.23
C ASP A 503 -18.55 15.02 22.63
N LYS A 504 -18.83 14.17 21.63
CA LYS A 504 -17.83 13.42 20.86
C LYS A 504 -17.91 13.73 19.38
N ASP A 505 -16.81 13.58 18.64
CA ASP A 505 -16.84 13.70 17.17
C ASP A 505 -17.73 12.60 16.58
N TYR A 506 -18.48 12.91 15.51
CA TYR A 506 -19.39 11.95 14.91
C TYR A 506 -18.68 10.64 14.50
N ILE A 507 -17.39 10.71 14.11
CA ILE A 507 -16.56 9.54 13.74
C ILE A 507 -16.38 8.52 14.87
N GLU A 508 -16.50 8.95 16.13
CA GLU A 508 -16.29 8.10 17.31
C GLU A 508 -17.50 7.20 17.60
N TRP A 509 -18.68 7.47 17.01
CA TRP A 509 -19.91 6.76 17.34
C TRP A 509 -20.14 5.45 16.57
N VAL A 510 -19.28 5.11 15.60
CA VAL A 510 -19.48 3.91 14.74
C VAL A 510 -19.60 2.64 15.58
N GLU A 511 -18.69 2.42 16.53
CA GLU A 511 -18.72 1.21 17.37
C GLU A 511 -19.92 1.22 18.32
N THR A 512 -20.26 2.37 18.93
CA THR A 512 -21.48 2.46 19.76
C THR A 512 -22.74 2.14 18.97
N ILE A 513 -22.86 2.60 17.72
CA ILE A 513 -23.99 2.24 16.83
C ILE A 513 -23.98 0.74 16.55
N LYS A 514 -22.81 0.12 16.32
CA LYS A 514 -22.68 -1.32 16.14
C LYS A 514 -23.08 -2.09 17.40
N ASP A 515 -22.70 -1.64 18.58
CA ASP A 515 -23.06 -2.28 19.86
C ASP A 515 -24.57 -2.20 20.13
N LEU A 516 -25.18 -1.02 19.95
CA LEU A 516 -26.64 -0.88 20.05
C LEU A 516 -27.38 -1.79 19.06
N LYS A 517 -26.83 -1.99 17.85
CA LYS A 517 -27.36 -2.96 16.87
C LYS A 517 -27.21 -4.40 17.34
N ARG A 518 -26.09 -4.77 17.97
CA ARG A 518 -25.86 -6.11 18.54
C ARG A 518 -26.83 -6.40 19.68
N GLU A 519 -27.09 -5.39 20.52
CA GLU A 519 -28.07 -5.42 21.61
C GLU A 519 -29.53 -5.34 21.12
N LYS A 520 -29.75 -5.23 19.81
CA LYS A 520 -31.07 -5.07 19.17
C LYS A 520 -31.85 -3.82 19.62
N ARG A 521 -31.15 -2.82 20.19
CA ARG A 521 -31.69 -1.52 20.55
C ARG A 521 -31.76 -0.60 19.34
N TYR A 522 -32.54 -1.02 18.34
CA TYR A 522 -32.55 -0.37 17.02
C TYR A 522 -33.06 1.06 17.03
N ALA A 523 -33.99 1.41 17.93
CA ALA A 523 -34.48 2.78 18.08
C ALA A 523 -33.37 3.72 18.57
N ASP A 524 -32.65 3.33 19.61
CA ASP A 524 -31.52 4.09 20.16
C ASP A 524 -30.39 4.21 19.13
N ALA A 525 -30.07 3.12 18.44
CA ALA A 525 -29.08 3.11 17.36
C ALA A 525 -29.48 4.06 16.22
N LEU A 526 -30.77 4.10 15.86
CA LEU A 526 -31.28 4.95 14.80
C LEU A 526 -31.20 6.42 15.21
N GLN A 527 -31.61 6.75 16.43
CA GLN A 527 -31.49 8.11 16.96
C GLN A 527 -30.05 8.59 16.89
N LEU A 528 -29.10 7.79 17.40
CA LEU A 528 -27.68 8.14 17.37
C LEU A 528 -27.13 8.26 15.93
N ALA A 529 -27.52 7.35 15.03
CA ALA A 529 -27.12 7.42 13.63
C ALA A 529 -27.64 8.69 12.94
N LEU A 530 -28.88 9.12 13.23
CA LEU A 530 -29.44 10.35 12.69
C LEU A 530 -28.73 11.61 13.21
N GLU A 531 -28.38 11.64 14.50
CA GLU A 531 -27.56 12.73 15.07
C GLU A 531 -26.18 12.80 14.39
N CYS A 532 -25.58 11.65 14.08
CA CYS A 532 -24.33 11.57 13.32
C CYS A 532 -24.49 12.01 11.86
N VAL A 533 -25.60 11.68 11.20
CA VAL A 533 -25.93 12.19 9.85
C VAL A 533 -26.03 13.71 9.88
N ASP A 534 -26.72 14.30 10.86
CA ASP A 534 -26.84 15.76 10.98
C ASP A 534 -25.47 16.43 11.18
N ALA A 535 -24.58 15.85 11.99
CA ALA A 535 -23.22 16.35 12.16
C ALA A 535 -22.36 16.21 10.89
N ALA A 536 -22.44 15.06 10.23
CA ALA A 536 -21.73 14.79 8.99
C ALA A 536 -22.18 15.71 7.85
N GLU A 537 -23.47 15.99 7.72
CA GLU A 537 -24.00 16.94 6.72
C GLU A 537 -23.55 18.38 7.01
N ARG A 538 -23.52 18.80 8.28
CA ARG A 538 -23.00 20.15 8.65
C ARG A 538 -21.52 20.30 8.31
N ASP A 539 -20.73 19.26 8.55
CA ASP A 539 -19.31 19.23 8.20
C ASP A 539 -19.13 19.27 6.67
N ALA A 540 -19.89 18.45 5.95
CA ALA A 540 -19.88 18.37 4.49
C ALA A 540 -20.22 19.71 3.81
N VAL A 541 -21.26 20.41 4.29
CA VAL A 541 -21.63 21.74 3.80
C VAL A 541 -20.49 22.76 4.01
N PHE A 542 -19.79 22.67 5.14
CA PHE A 542 -18.67 23.57 5.42
C PHE A 542 -17.47 23.30 4.49
N HIS A 543 -17.16 22.03 4.23
CA HIS A 543 -16.05 21.62 3.35
C HIS A 543 -16.44 21.54 1.86
N GLN A 544 -17.70 21.83 1.52
CA GLN A 544 -18.25 21.76 0.16
C GLN A 544 -18.01 20.40 -0.51
N CYS A 545 -18.20 19.33 0.25
CA CYS A 545 -18.05 17.95 -0.21
C CYS A 545 -19.31 17.13 0.08
N ALA A 546 -19.38 15.92 -0.46
CA ALA A 546 -20.42 14.97 -0.09
C ALA A 546 -20.25 14.49 1.37
N PRO A 547 -21.35 14.35 2.14
CA PRO A 547 -21.27 13.74 3.47
C PRO A 547 -20.80 12.28 3.39
N PRO A 548 -20.07 11.79 4.41
CA PRO A 548 -19.72 10.38 4.51
C PRO A 548 -20.97 9.47 4.47
N PRO A 549 -21.07 8.49 3.55
CA PRO A 549 -22.28 7.69 3.36
C PRO A 549 -22.55 6.72 4.53
N ALA A 550 -21.54 6.36 5.32
CA ALA A 550 -21.62 5.29 6.31
C ALA A 550 -22.77 5.45 7.33
N TYR A 551 -23.00 6.66 7.85
CA TYR A 551 -24.08 6.90 8.82
C TYR A 551 -25.46 6.83 8.20
N THR A 552 -25.60 7.34 6.97
CA THR A 552 -26.82 7.18 6.16
C THR A 552 -27.10 5.70 5.89
N GLU A 553 -26.08 4.92 5.53
CA GLU A 553 -26.24 3.47 5.34
C GLU A 553 -26.66 2.74 6.62
N HIS A 554 -26.10 3.14 7.76
CA HIS A 554 -26.51 2.63 9.07
C HIS A 554 -27.97 2.99 9.38
N ALA A 555 -28.36 4.24 9.21
CA ALA A 555 -29.74 4.69 9.41
C ALA A 555 -30.72 3.95 8.47
N ALA A 556 -30.39 3.79 7.19
CA ALA A 556 -31.18 3.04 6.23
C ALA A 556 -31.38 1.57 6.64
N MET A 557 -30.30 0.90 7.08
CA MET A 557 -30.39 -0.46 7.63
C MET A 557 -31.26 -0.54 8.88
N LEU A 558 -31.19 0.47 9.75
CA LEU A 558 -31.94 0.53 11.00
C LEU A 558 -33.44 0.75 10.75
N TYR A 559 -33.80 1.66 9.84
CA TYR A 559 -35.17 1.82 9.36
C TYR A 559 -35.74 0.52 8.81
N ARG A 560 -34.96 -0.21 8.00
CA ARG A 560 -35.36 -1.53 7.48
C ARG A 560 -35.61 -2.55 8.60
N LYS A 561 -34.72 -2.62 9.60
CA LYS A 561 -34.88 -3.52 10.76
C LYS A 561 -36.08 -3.17 11.64
N LEU A 562 -36.49 -1.90 11.64
CA LEU A 562 -37.69 -1.41 12.32
C LEU A 562 -38.97 -1.55 11.47
N GLY A 563 -38.88 -2.10 10.25
CA GLY A 563 -40.02 -2.25 9.34
C GLY A 563 -40.52 -0.93 8.73
N ASN A 564 -39.72 0.15 8.80
CA ASN A 564 -40.11 1.46 8.29
C ASN A 564 -39.47 1.72 6.90
N ALA A 565 -40.07 1.16 5.86
CA ALA A 565 -39.59 1.30 4.48
C ALA A 565 -39.61 2.77 3.99
N ASN A 566 -40.62 3.55 4.35
CA ASN A 566 -40.69 4.98 4.02
C ASN A 566 -39.54 5.76 4.68
N GLY A 567 -39.16 5.42 5.91
CA GLY A 567 -38.00 5.98 6.59
C GLY A 567 -36.69 5.65 5.87
N GLU A 568 -36.53 4.41 5.40
CA GLU A 568 -35.37 3.99 4.59
C GLU A 568 -35.25 4.80 3.30
N VAL A 569 -36.34 5.01 2.55
CA VAL A 569 -36.33 5.83 1.34
C VAL A 569 -36.01 7.28 1.65
N ARG A 570 -36.66 7.87 2.66
CA ARG A 570 -36.47 9.29 3.03
C ARG A 570 -35.04 9.61 3.45
N ILE A 571 -34.35 8.71 4.16
CA ILE A 571 -32.98 8.97 4.59
C ILE A 571 -31.99 8.86 3.43
N LEU A 572 -32.23 7.95 2.48
CA LEU A 572 -31.41 7.83 1.27
C LEU A 572 -31.60 9.03 0.33
N GLU A 573 -32.85 9.50 0.14
CA GLU A 573 -33.14 10.73 -0.62
C GLU A 573 -32.62 12.01 0.05
N ARG A 574 -32.52 12.01 1.39
CA ARG A 574 -31.88 13.09 2.13
C ARG A 574 -30.39 13.18 1.77
N TYR A 575 -29.70 12.04 1.73
CA TYR A 575 -28.29 12.00 1.37
C TYR A 575 -28.03 12.48 -0.05
N GLU A 576 -28.79 11.99 -1.04
CA GLU A 576 -28.64 12.43 -2.43
C GLU A 576 -28.81 13.95 -2.59
N ARG A 577 -29.72 14.58 -1.83
CA ARG A 577 -29.89 16.04 -1.81
C ARG A 577 -28.78 16.80 -1.10
N ALA A 578 -28.04 16.13 -0.20
CA ALA A 578 -26.94 16.71 0.55
C ALA A 578 -25.60 16.61 -0.20
N CYS A 579 -25.50 15.76 -1.22
CA CYS A 579 -24.32 15.64 -2.07
C CYS A 579 -24.30 16.73 -3.15
N PRO A 580 -23.13 17.33 -3.43
CA PRO A 580 -22.92 18.09 -4.67
C PRO A 580 -23.12 17.21 -5.92
N ASP A 581 -23.43 17.85 -7.05
CA ASP A 581 -23.49 17.20 -8.35
C ASP A 581 -22.19 16.40 -8.61
N ASP A 582 -22.33 15.17 -9.11
CA ASP A 582 -21.23 14.20 -9.37
C ASP A 582 -20.44 13.68 -8.14
N GLN A 583 -20.90 13.96 -6.90
CA GLN A 583 -20.29 13.42 -5.67
C GLN A 583 -21.20 12.44 -4.90
N GLY A 584 -22.27 11.98 -5.54
CA GLY A 584 -23.17 10.97 -4.98
C GLY A 584 -22.48 9.62 -4.74
N SER A 585 -23.06 8.80 -3.86
CA SER A 585 -22.55 7.44 -3.60
C SER A 585 -23.35 6.43 -4.41
N SER A 586 -22.69 5.70 -5.31
CA SER A 586 -23.31 4.63 -6.09
C SER A 586 -23.96 3.55 -5.21
N SER A 587 -23.39 3.27 -4.03
CA SER A 587 -23.98 2.39 -3.00
C SER A 587 -25.31 2.93 -2.45
N ILE A 588 -25.40 4.23 -2.18
CA ILE A 588 -26.62 4.87 -1.68
C ILE A 588 -27.70 4.89 -2.78
N ALA A 589 -27.34 5.27 -4.00
CA ALA A 589 -28.24 5.26 -5.15
C ALA A 589 -28.76 3.83 -5.44
N GLU A 590 -27.90 2.81 -5.40
CA GLU A 590 -28.30 1.40 -5.52
C GLU A 590 -29.28 0.99 -4.42
N ARG A 591 -29.02 1.38 -3.17
CA ARG A 591 -29.91 1.11 -2.03
C ARG A 591 -31.25 1.82 -2.17
N LEU A 592 -31.26 3.05 -2.69
CA LEU A 592 -32.48 3.83 -2.88
C LEU A 592 -33.41 3.16 -3.90
N VAL A 593 -32.87 2.70 -5.03
CA VAL A 593 -33.62 1.91 -6.01
C VAL A 593 -34.21 0.66 -5.37
N LYS A 594 -33.40 -0.11 -4.63
CA LYS A 594 -33.86 -1.32 -3.93
C LYS A 594 -34.90 -1.03 -2.85
N ALA A 595 -34.81 0.10 -2.17
CA ALA A 595 -35.77 0.50 -1.13
C ALA A 595 -37.11 0.89 -1.76
N ARG A 596 -37.09 1.66 -2.86
CA ARG A 596 -38.29 2.02 -3.63
C ARG A 596 -39.02 0.80 -4.20
N ALA A 597 -38.28 -0.19 -4.72
CA ALA A 597 -38.86 -1.41 -5.26
C ALA A 597 -39.57 -2.32 -4.22
N ARG A 598 -39.40 -2.06 -2.92
CA ARG A 598 -40.06 -2.80 -1.83
C ARG A 598 -41.33 -2.12 -1.31
N LEU A 599 -41.51 -0.83 -1.63
CA LEU A 599 -42.74 -0.08 -1.37
C LEU A 599 -43.79 -0.51 -2.37
#